data_AF-A0AAN8M5Z3-F1
#
_entry.id   AF-A0AAN8M5Z3-F1
#
_cell.length_a   1.000
_cell.length_b   1.000
_cell.length_c   1.000
_cell.angle_alpha   90.00
_cell.angle_beta   90.00
_cell.angle_gamma   90.00
#
_symmetry.space_group_name_H-M   'P 1'
#
loop_
_entity.id
_entity.type
_entity.pdbx_description
1 polymer ?
#
loop_
_entity_poly.entity_id
_entity_poly.type
_entity_poly.pdbx_seq_one_letter_code
_entity_poly.pdbx_strand_id
1 'polypeptide(L)'
;MGEQSGERAVCIRQDVACLVLLAVWLLSVCLATGACLAVYYLCQHNLQGVVASPSPEDVLTEAWSLLLPVGVCVLNTFISLLYAHTQRLERYDSEHTRLYVTVLRNAMLKVSILAVLCYYWLALVPSNVSCWESYVGQDVYRLVIVDFIFCLLGSFCGEYLYNVISTRCVGVKPAEFDVARNVLDLINAQTLAWIGVYFSPLLPVIQLIKLFLIFQLKKTSIRSCHPPSSWRRVGQMQTLFISLLFLPFYLGTLALLAYTLWGLPPSSVCGPFQGQGWVIQAVDQWIASPQASHPHSAWLAWIINIILHSQVFYCILTLIVLVVMYFLWQVTQGRKRLIMSLRQQIVNEGKDKVFLLRRLQCLQRQKGTGRPRPQVSTITQ
;
A
#
# COMPACT_ATOMS: atom_id res chain seq x y z
N MET A 1 16.44 -46.24 -22.04
CA MET A 1 15.21 -45.73 -22.69
C MET A 1 14.24 -45.02 -21.73
N GLY A 2 14.14 -45.40 -20.45
CA GLY A 2 13.27 -44.71 -19.47
C GLY A 2 13.73 -43.29 -19.06
N GLU A 3 15.04 -43.07 -18.91
CA GLU A 3 15.61 -41.76 -18.50
C GLU A 3 15.37 -40.64 -19.53
N GLN A 4 15.61 -40.92 -20.82
CA GLN A 4 15.36 -39.96 -21.91
C GLN A 4 13.87 -39.62 -22.14
N SER A 5 12.95 -40.46 -21.67
CA SER A 5 11.51 -40.18 -21.72
C SER A 5 11.08 -39.28 -20.56
N GLY A 6 11.70 -39.44 -19.38
CA GLY A 6 11.52 -38.57 -18.22
C GLY A 6 12.04 -37.16 -18.45
N GLU A 7 13.23 -36.99 -19.02
CA GLU A 7 13.80 -35.68 -19.34
C GLU A 7 12.97 -34.90 -20.35
N ARG A 8 12.44 -35.57 -21.38
CA ARG A 8 11.53 -34.94 -22.36
C ARG A 8 10.21 -34.49 -21.73
N ALA A 9 9.63 -35.28 -20.82
CA ALA A 9 8.40 -34.91 -20.12
C ALA A 9 8.61 -33.72 -19.16
N VAL A 10 9.77 -33.62 -18.51
CA VAL A 10 10.13 -32.47 -17.67
C VAL A 10 10.32 -31.21 -18.50
N CYS A 11 11.00 -31.31 -19.65
CA CYS A 11 11.22 -30.18 -20.56
C CYS A 11 9.89 -29.62 -21.12
N ILE A 12 9.00 -30.49 -21.62
CA ILE A 12 7.66 -30.08 -22.11
C ILE A 12 6.83 -29.41 -21.01
N ARG A 13 6.89 -29.93 -19.78
CA ARG A 13 6.15 -29.35 -18.63
C ARG A 13 6.67 -27.95 -18.28
N GLN A 14 7.97 -27.72 -18.42
CA GLN A 14 8.61 -26.45 -18.15
C GLN A 14 8.32 -25.41 -19.24
N ASP A 15 8.30 -25.82 -20.51
CA ASP A 15 7.91 -24.97 -21.64
C ASP A 15 6.45 -24.51 -21.54
N VAL A 16 5.53 -25.43 -21.20
CA VAL A 16 4.12 -25.11 -20.97
C VAL A 16 3.95 -24.16 -19.78
N ALA A 17 4.71 -24.35 -18.69
CA ALA A 17 4.68 -23.44 -17.55
C ALA A 17 5.17 -22.04 -17.92
N CYS A 18 6.22 -21.94 -18.74
CA CYS A 18 6.74 -20.67 -19.25
C CYS A 18 5.73 -19.96 -20.16
N LEU A 19 5.06 -20.70 -21.05
CA LEU A 19 4.03 -20.16 -21.94
C LEU A 19 2.80 -19.68 -21.18
N VAL A 20 2.35 -20.41 -20.16
CA VAL A 20 1.27 -19.96 -19.26
C VAL A 20 1.69 -18.70 -18.52
N LEU A 21 2.90 -18.64 -17.98
CA LEU A 21 3.41 -17.45 -17.29
C LEU A 21 3.42 -16.25 -18.22
N LEU A 22 3.96 -16.40 -19.44
CA LEU A 22 4.00 -15.33 -20.44
C LEU A 22 2.60 -14.85 -20.84
N ALA A 23 1.65 -15.78 -21.03
CA ALA A 23 0.26 -15.45 -21.33
C ALA A 23 -0.41 -14.67 -20.19
N VAL A 24 -0.17 -15.05 -18.93
CA VAL A 24 -0.73 -14.34 -17.77
C VAL A 24 -0.12 -12.94 -17.63
N TRP A 25 1.18 -12.77 -17.88
CA TRP A 25 1.81 -11.46 -17.88
C TRP A 25 1.28 -10.57 -19.00
N LEU A 26 1.13 -11.09 -20.23
CA LEU A 26 0.50 -10.37 -21.33
C LEU A 26 -0.93 -9.96 -20.99
N LEU A 27 -1.72 -10.87 -20.43
CA LEU A 27 -3.07 -10.57 -19.96
C LEU A 27 -3.05 -9.47 -18.90
N SER A 28 -2.11 -9.51 -17.96
CA SER A 28 -2.00 -8.48 -16.92
C SER A 28 -1.66 -7.10 -17.48
N VAL A 29 -0.76 -7.03 -18.46
CA VAL A 29 -0.44 -5.77 -19.14
C VAL A 29 -1.65 -5.27 -19.91
N CYS A 30 -2.36 -6.13 -20.63
CA CYS A 30 -3.58 -5.77 -21.36
C CYS A 30 -4.70 -5.27 -20.44
N LEU A 31 -4.87 -5.90 -19.27
CA LEU A 31 -5.84 -5.44 -18.26
C LEU A 31 -5.44 -4.08 -17.70
N ALA A 32 -4.16 -3.86 -17.40
CA ALA A 32 -3.67 -2.57 -16.90
C ALA A 32 -3.81 -1.45 -17.93
N THR A 33 -3.44 -1.69 -19.19
CA THR A 33 -3.59 -0.71 -20.27
C THR A 33 -5.06 -0.44 -20.57
N GLY A 34 -5.90 -1.48 -20.59
CA GLY A 34 -7.36 -1.35 -20.71
C GLY A 34 -7.97 -0.51 -19.57
N ALA A 35 -7.49 -0.69 -18.33
CA ALA A 35 -7.88 0.13 -17.19
C ALA A 35 -7.54 1.60 -17.39
N CYS A 36 -6.30 1.88 -17.81
CA CYS A 36 -5.82 3.24 -18.03
C CYS A 36 -6.63 3.93 -19.13
N LEU A 37 -6.90 3.23 -20.24
CA LEU A 37 -7.74 3.75 -21.32
C LEU A 37 -9.19 3.98 -20.85
N ALA A 38 -9.76 3.04 -20.10
CA ALA A 38 -11.12 3.18 -19.57
C ALA A 38 -11.22 4.39 -18.63
N VAL A 39 -10.26 4.57 -17.71
CA VAL A 39 -10.21 5.74 -16.82
C VAL A 39 -9.99 7.02 -17.61
N TYR A 40 -9.12 7.02 -18.62
CA TYR A 40 -8.88 8.17 -19.48
C TYR A 40 -10.16 8.64 -20.20
N TYR A 41 -10.89 7.71 -20.83
CA TYR A 41 -12.17 8.04 -21.46
C TYR A 41 -13.23 8.45 -20.44
N LEU A 42 -13.25 7.83 -19.26
CA LEU A 42 -14.14 8.23 -18.17
C LEU A 42 -13.85 9.67 -17.71
N CYS A 43 -12.58 10.06 -17.60
CA CYS A 43 -12.18 11.44 -17.31
C CYS A 43 -12.66 12.42 -18.39
N GLN A 44 -12.47 12.08 -19.67
CA GLN A 44 -12.95 12.94 -20.77
C GLN A 44 -14.47 13.11 -20.76
N HIS A 45 -15.19 12.01 -20.56
CA HIS A 45 -16.66 12.03 -20.51
C HIS A 45 -17.18 12.80 -19.30
N ASN A 46 -16.54 12.63 -18.13
CA ASN A 46 -16.84 13.40 -16.93
C ASN A 46 -16.61 14.91 -17.16
N LEU A 47 -15.49 15.28 -17.79
CA LEU A 47 -15.19 16.68 -18.12
C LEU A 47 -16.23 17.29 -19.06
N GLN A 48 -16.63 16.56 -20.11
CA GLN A 48 -17.67 17.01 -21.03
C GLN A 48 -19.02 17.21 -20.31
N GLY A 49 -19.41 16.29 -19.43
CA GLY A 49 -20.65 16.41 -18.65
C GLY A 49 -20.64 17.60 -17.71
N VAL A 50 -19.49 17.91 -17.10
CA VAL A 50 -19.32 19.07 -16.21
C VAL A 50 -19.36 20.39 -16.99
N VAL A 51 -18.66 20.47 -18.12
CA VAL A 51 -18.65 21.69 -18.96
C VAL A 51 -20.02 21.96 -19.60
N ALA A 52 -20.78 20.91 -19.92
CA ALA A 52 -22.09 21.04 -20.55
C ALA A 52 -23.24 21.38 -19.58
N SER A 53 -23.04 21.27 -18.25
CA SER A 53 -24.11 21.48 -17.26
C SER A 53 -24.30 22.98 -16.97
N PRO A 54 -25.47 23.58 -17.29
CA PRO A 54 -25.68 25.03 -17.17
C PRO A 54 -26.08 25.51 -15.76
N SER A 55 -26.39 24.61 -14.83
CA SER A 55 -26.95 24.95 -13.50
C SER A 55 -26.35 24.12 -12.36
N PRO A 56 -25.93 24.75 -11.24
CA PRO A 56 -25.30 24.07 -10.10
C PRO A 56 -26.25 23.29 -9.17
N GLU A 57 -27.58 23.39 -9.34
CA GLU A 57 -28.56 22.79 -8.40
C GLU A 57 -29.25 21.51 -8.90
N ASP A 58 -28.88 20.99 -10.07
CA ASP A 58 -29.52 19.80 -10.63
C ASP A 58 -28.91 18.50 -10.09
N VAL A 59 -29.78 17.54 -9.73
CA VAL A 59 -29.41 16.17 -9.28
C VAL A 59 -28.49 15.46 -10.29
N LEU A 60 -28.62 15.79 -11.58
CA LEU A 60 -27.75 15.29 -12.64
C LEU A 60 -26.29 15.74 -12.46
N THR A 61 -26.05 16.98 -12.03
CA THR A 61 -24.71 17.55 -11.85
C THR A 61 -23.96 16.82 -10.72
N GLU A 62 -24.66 16.49 -9.63
CA GLU A 62 -24.13 15.66 -8.54
C GLU A 62 -23.82 14.22 -9.02
N ALA A 63 -24.69 13.63 -9.84
CA ALA A 63 -24.47 12.29 -10.40
C ALA A 63 -23.22 12.23 -11.29
N TRP A 64 -22.97 13.26 -12.11
CA TRP A 64 -21.76 13.38 -12.91
C TRP A 64 -20.51 13.44 -12.05
N SER A 65 -20.55 14.17 -10.93
CA SER A 65 -19.40 14.34 -10.04
C SER A 65 -18.97 13.05 -9.32
N LEU A 66 -19.88 12.09 -9.14
CA LEU A 66 -19.61 10.80 -8.50
C LEU A 66 -19.20 9.69 -9.49
N LEU A 67 -19.51 9.87 -10.78
CA LEU A 67 -19.25 8.87 -11.82
C LEU A 67 -17.77 8.49 -11.90
N LEU A 68 -16.88 9.49 -11.92
CA LEU A 68 -15.43 9.27 -12.02
C LEU A 68 -14.87 8.57 -10.76
N PRO A 69 -15.10 9.08 -9.53
CA PRO A 69 -14.72 8.40 -8.29
C PRO A 69 -15.17 6.94 -8.20
N VAL A 70 -16.46 6.68 -8.46
CA VAL A 70 -17.03 5.33 -8.39
C VAL A 70 -16.45 4.44 -9.47
N GLY A 71 -16.36 4.92 -10.72
CA GLY A 71 -15.81 4.16 -11.83
C GLY A 71 -14.36 3.73 -11.59
N VAL A 72 -13.51 4.64 -11.07
CA VAL A 72 -12.12 4.33 -10.71
C VAL A 72 -12.06 3.25 -9.62
N CYS A 73 -12.84 3.39 -8.54
CA CYS A 73 -12.84 2.41 -7.45
C CYS A 73 -13.36 1.03 -7.89
N VAL A 74 -14.39 0.99 -8.73
CA VAL A 74 -14.93 -0.25 -9.33
C VAL A 74 -13.88 -0.92 -10.21
N LEU A 75 -13.26 -0.18 -11.13
CA LEU A 75 -12.22 -0.72 -12.02
C LEU A 75 -11.03 -1.26 -11.23
N ASN A 76 -10.54 -0.51 -10.25
CA ASN A 76 -9.43 -0.92 -9.40
C ASN A 76 -9.76 -2.22 -8.65
N THR A 77 -10.92 -2.28 -8.02
CA THR A 77 -11.38 -3.46 -7.27
C THR A 77 -11.56 -4.67 -8.19
N PHE A 78 -12.18 -4.47 -9.35
CA PHE A 78 -12.46 -5.52 -10.33
C PHE A 78 -11.18 -6.11 -10.92
N ILE A 79 -10.22 -5.27 -11.33
CA ILE A 79 -8.96 -5.74 -11.92
C ILE A 79 -8.09 -6.40 -10.86
N SER A 80 -8.02 -5.86 -9.63
CA SER A 80 -7.35 -6.55 -8.52
C SER A 80 -7.95 -7.93 -8.24
N LEU A 81 -9.27 -8.08 -8.38
CA LEU A 81 -9.94 -9.38 -8.30
C LEU A 81 -9.53 -10.30 -9.45
N LEU A 82 -9.49 -9.81 -10.69
CA LEU A 82 -9.01 -10.59 -11.84
C LEU A 82 -7.56 -11.05 -11.63
N TYR A 83 -6.68 -10.19 -11.09
CA TYR A 83 -5.32 -10.57 -10.75
C TYR A 83 -5.28 -11.70 -9.73
N ALA A 84 -6.11 -11.64 -8.69
CA ALA A 84 -6.22 -12.72 -7.71
C ALA A 84 -6.69 -14.04 -8.34
N HIS A 85 -7.51 -14.00 -9.39
CA HIS A 85 -7.91 -15.19 -10.15
C HIS A 85 -6.77 -15.71 -11.04
N THR A 86 -6.11 -14.84 -11.80
CA THR A 86 -4.97 -15.21 -12.66
C THR A 86 -3.81 -15.82 -11.89
N GLN A 87 -3.58 -15.36 -10.65
CA GLN A 87 -2.57 -15.91 -9.75
C GLN A 87 -2.79 -17.41 -9.44
N ARG A 88 -4.04 -17.91 -9.50
CA ARG A 88 -4.32 -19.35 -9.28
C ARG A 88 -3.80 -20.22 -10.42
N LEU A 89 -3.61 -19.63 -11.60
CA LEU A 89 -3.08 -20.31 -12.79
C LEU A 89 -1.55 -20.35 -12.77
N GLU A 90 -0.92 -19.35 -12.15
CA GLU A 90 0.54 -19.25 -12.02
C GLU A 90 1.06 -20.18 -10.92
N ARG A 91 1.69 -21.30 -11.32
CA ARG A 91 2.41 -22.19 -10.40
C ARG A 91 3.85 -21.72 -10.25
N TYR A 92 4.10 -20.88 -9.25
CA TYR A 92 5.45 -20.54 -8.82
C TYR A 92 6.02 -21.59 -7.88
N ASP A 93 7.29 -21.92 -8.07
CA ASP A 93 8.03 -22.88 -7.25
C ASP A 93 8.28 -22.36 -5.82
N SER A 94 8.37 -21.03 -5.67
CA SER A 94 8.48 -20.36 -4.37
C SER A 94 7.22 -19.55 -4.05
N GLU A 95 6.70 -19.74 -2.83
CA GLU A 95 5.54 -18.96 -2.34
C GLU A 95 5.85 -17.46 -2.21
N HIS A 96 7.11 -17.11 -2.00
CA HIS A 96 7.57 -15.73 -1.87
C HIS A 96 7.51 -14.98 -3.20
N THR A 97 8.01 -15.59 -4.28
CA THR A 97 7.94 -14.98 -5.62
C THR A 97 6.49 -14.74 -6.02
N ARG A 98 5.60 -15.68 -5.72
CA ARG A 98 4.15 -15.55 -5.97
C ARG A 98 3.56 -14.30 -5.31
N LEU A 99 3.89 -14.06 -4.03
CA LEU A 99 3.42 -12.88 -3.31
C LEU A 99 4.01 -11.59 -3.89
N TYR A 100 5.32 -11.57 -4.16
CA TYR A 100 5.98 -10.37 -4.72
C TYR A 100 5.42 -9.97 -6.08
N VAL A 101 5.23 -10.93 -6.98
CA VAL A 101 4.66 -10.66 -8.31
C VAL A 101 3.24 -10.11 -8.20
N THR A 102 2.41 -10.68 -7.32
CA THR A 102 1.03 -10.23 -7.11
C THR A 102 0.99 -8.78 -6.61
N VAL A 103 1.82 -8.46 -5.63
CA VAL A 103 1.94 -7.10 -5.06
C VAL A 103 2.44 -6.12 -6.10
N LEU A 104 3.49 -6.48 -6.83
CA LEU A 104 4.08 -5.64 -7.86
C LEU A 104 3.07 -5.33 -8.97
N ARG A 105 2.34 -6.33 -9.47
CA ARG A 105 1.33 -6.16 -10.52
C ARG A 105 0.18 -5.25 -10.07
N ASN A 106 -0.32 -5.44 -8.85
CA ASN A 106 -1.33 -4.54 -8.29
C ASN A 106 -0.80 -3.12 -8.05
N ALA A 107 0.46 -2.99 -7.64
CA ALA A 107 1.10 -1.68 -7.45
C ALA A 107 1.23 -0.94 -8.78
N MET A 108 1.70 -1.61 -9.83
CA MET A 108 1.82 -1.03 -11.17
C MET A 108 0.46 -0.57 -11.70
N LEU A 109 -0.60 -1.36 -11.52
CA LEU A 109 -1.97 -0.97 -11.88
C LEU A 109 -2.37 0.34 -11.19
N LYS A 110 -2.24 0.42 -9.87
CA LYS A 110 -2.65 1.61 -9.10
C LYS A 110 -1.86 2.84 -9.46
N VAL A 111 -0.54 2.71 -9.61
CA VAL A 111 0.34 3.80 -10.04
C VAL A 111 -0.04 4.29 -11.44
N SER A 112 -0.34 3.37 -12.37
CA SER A 112 -0.74 3.74 -13.74
C SER A 112 -2.08 4.48 -13.78
N ILE A 113 -3.09 4.02 -13.03
CA ILE A 113 -4.38 4.71 -12.91
C ILE A 113 -4.20 6.09 -12.27
N LEU A 114 -3.41 6.18 -11.19
CA LEU A 114 -3.11 7.45 -10.53
C LEU A 114 -2.41 8.44 -11.47
N ALA A 115 -1.48 7.96 -12.32
CA ALA A 115 -0.82 8.81 -13.29
C ALA A 115 -1.80 9.41 -14.32
N VAL A 116 -2.77 8.62 -14.80
CA VAL A 116 -3.84 9.10 -15.69
C VAL A 116 -4.72 10.15 -14.99
N LEU A 117 -5.07 9.94 -13.72
CA LEU A 117 -5.83 10.91 -12.93
C LEU A 117 -5.05 12.21 -12.70
N CYS A 118 -3.76 12.13 -12.39
CA CYS A 118 -2.91 13.32 -12.27
C CYS A 118 -2.81 14.09 -13.59
N TYR A 119 -2.69 13.39 -14.72
CA TYR A 119 -2.73 14.02 -16.03
C TYR A 119 -4.07 14.71 -16.28
N TYR A 120 -5.19 14.06 -15.96
CA TYR A 120 -6.51 14.67 -16.04
C TYR A 120 -6.60 15.95 -15.20
N TRP A 121 -6.28 15.90 -13.91
CA TRP A 121 -6.39 17.03 -12.99
C TRP A 121 -5.46 18.19 -13.33
N LEU A 122 -4.24 17.92 -13.80
CA LEU A 122 -3.21 18.95 -13.97
C LEU A 122 -3.03 19.42 -15.42
N ALA A 123 -3.48 18.67 -16.42
CA ALA A 123 -3.35 19.04 -17.83
C ALA A 123 -4.70 19.36 -18.50
N LEU A 124 -5.76 18.59 -18.20
CA LEU A 124 -7.06 18.76 -18.87
C LEU A 124 -7.97 19.75 -18.14
N VAL A 125 -8.13 19.61 -16.82
CA VAL A 125 -9.04 20.45 -16.04
C VAL A 125 -8.67 21.94 -16.10
N PRO A 126 -7.38 22.37 -15.94
CA PRO A 126 -7.04 23.80 -15.88
C PRO A 126 -7.39 24.60 -17.13
N SER A 127 -7.48 23.95 -18.29
CA SER A 127 -7.82 24.59 -19.56
C SER A 127 -9.32 24.62 -19.87
N ASN A 128 -10.14 23.83 -19.15
CA ASN A 128 -11.56 23.64 -19.48
C ASN A 128 -12.52 24.08 -18.37
N VAL A 129 -12.06 24.22 -17.13
CA VAL A 129 -12.91 24.52 -15.97
C VAL A 129 -12.47 25.83 -15.31
N SER A 130 -13.40 26.76 -15.13
CA SER A 130 -13.18 27.94 -14.30
C SER A 130 -12.97 27.53 -12.84
N CYS A 131 -11.98 28.09 -12.16
CA CYS A 131 -11.69 27.78 -10.75
C CYS A 131 -11.27 26.31 -10.54
N TRP A 132 -10.41 25.83 -11.44
CA TRP A 132 -9.97 24.43 -11.53
C TRP A 132 -9.37 23.89 -10.24
N GLU A 133 -8.70 24.71 -9.42
CA GLU A 133 -8.07 24.25 -8.17
C GLU A 133 -9.13 23.73 -7.18
N SER A 134 -10.25 24.44 -7.08
CA SER A 134 -11.37 24.06 -6.22
C SER A 134 -12.06 22.81 -6.75
N TYR A 135 -12.22 22.71 -8.08
CA TYR A 135 -12.78 21.53 -8.72
C TYR A 135 -11.92 20.28 -8.47
N VAL A 136 -10.61 20.37 -8.67
CA VAL A 136 -9.66 19.27 -8.40
C VAL A 136 -9.71 18.89 -6.92
N GLY A 137 -9.76 19.85 -6.00
CA GLY A 137 -9.89 19.58 -4.57
C GLY A 137 -11.17 18.82 -4.20
N GLN A 138 -12.30 19.19 -4.80
CA GLN A 138 -13.58 18.50 -4.60
C GLN A 138 -13.58 17.10 -5.21
N ASP A 139 -13.00 16.93 -6.40
CA ASP A 139 -12.94 15.64 -7.08
C ASP A 139 -12.05 14.64 -6.33
N VAL A 140 -10.85 15.09 -5.90
CA VAL A 140 -9.94 14.29 -5.05
C VAL A 140 -10.61 13.95 -3.71
N TYR A 141 -11.34 14.88 -3.10
CA TYR A 141 -12.10 14.62 -1.88
C TYR A 141 -13.15 13.51 -2.08
N ARG A 142 -13.99 13.62 -3.13
CA ARG A 142 -15.01 12.61 -3.47
C ARG A 142 -14.35 11.25 -3.72
N LEU A 143 -13.24 11.21 -4.46
CA LEU A 143 -12.47 9.99 -4.70
C LEU A 143 -11.96 9.35 -3.41
N VAL A 144 -11.41 10.12 -2.47
CA VAL A 144 -10.93 9.60 -1.17
C VAL A 144 -12.06 8.99 -0.34
N ILE A 145 -13.24 9.62 -0.32
CA ILE A 145 -14.42 9.13 0.40
C ILE A 145 -14.97 7.86 -0.25
N VAL A 146 -15.09 7.83 -1.58
CA VAL A 146 -15.57 6.63 -2.29
C VAL A 146 -14.58 5.48 -2.13
N ASP A 147 -13.28 5.71 -2.26
CA ASP A 147 -12.24 4.70 -2.00
C ASP A 147 -12.33 4.18 -0.55
N PHE A 148 -12.61 5.05 0.41
CA PHE A 148 -12.85 4.64 1.79
C PHE A 148 -14.06 3.69 1.91
N ILE A 149 -15.18 4.01 1.27
CA ILE A 149 -16.38 3.16 1.27
C ILE A 149 -16.07 1.78 0.65
N PHE A 150 -15.38 1.74 -0.49
CA PHE A 150 -14.98 0.47 -1.12
C PHE A 150 -14.02 -0.33 -0.23
N CYS A 151 -13.07 0.33 0.44
CA CYS A 151 -12.16 -0.33 1.38
C CYS A 151 -12.91 -0.91 2.60
N LEU A 152 -13.90 -0.18 3.13
CA LEU A 152 -14.77 -0.66 4.20
C LEU A 152 -15.60 -1.86 3.75
N LEU A 153 -16.26 -1.76 2.59
CA LEU A 153 -17.08 -2.84 2.03
C LEU A 153 -16.25 -4.10 1.77
N GLY A 154 -15.07 -3.94 1.17
CA GLY A 154 -14.13 -5.04 0.93
C GLY A 154 -13.66 -5.70 2.23
N SER A 155 -13.33 -4.91 3.25
CA SER A 155 -12.88 -5.42 4.55
C SER A 155 -14.02 -6.09 5.34
N PHE A 156 -15.22 -5.51 5.31
CA PHE A 156 -16.38 -6.02 6.02
C PHE A 156 -16.96 -7.26 5.35
N CYS A 157 -17.22 -7.22 4.04
CA CYS A 157 -17.81 -8.35 3.31
C CYS A 157 -16.77 -9.45 3.02
N GLY A 158 -15.57 -9.06 2.59
CA GLY A 158 -14.55 -9.99 2.11
C GLY A 158 -13.75 -10.67 3.22
N GLU A 159 -13.44 -9.97 4.31
CA GLU A 159 -12.68 -10.55 5.43
C GLU A 159 -13.61 -10.90 6.59
N TYR A 160 -14.32 -9.92 7.16
CA TYR A 160 -15.07 -10.13 8.39
C TYR A 160 -16.24 -11.12 8.22
N LEU A 161 -17.15 -10.86 7.26
CA LEU A 161 -18.32 -11.71 7.04
C LEU A 161 -17.92 -13.11 6.55
N TYR A 162 -16.96 -13.20 5.62
CA TYR A 162 -16.43 -14.48 5.16
C TYR A 162 -15.87 -15.32 6.32
N ASN A 163 -15.13 -14.71 7.25
CA ASN A 163 -14.57 -15.41 8.41
C ASN A 163 -15.65 -15.87 9.40
N VAL A 164 -16.70 -15.07 9.63
CA VAL A 164 -17.84 -15.48 10.45
C VAL A 164 -18.60 -16.66 9.83
N ILE A 165 -18.80 -16.66 8.50
CA ILE A 165 -19.45 -17.78 7.80
C ILE A 165 -18.56 -19.01 7.81
N SER A 166 -17.25 -18.85 7.57
CA SER A 166 -16.27 -19.95 7.53
C SER A 166 -16.10 -20.64 8.88
N THR A 167 -16.27 -19.94 10.00
CA THR A 167 -16.23 -20.54 11.34
C THR A 167 -17.51 -21.30 11.69
N ARG A 168 -18.64 -20.95 11.07
CA ARG A 168 -19.93 -21.62 11.26
C ARG A 168 -20.14 -22.80 10.31
N CYS A 169 -19.48 -22.80 9.15
CA CYS A 169 -19.61 -23.85 8.14
C CYS A 169 -18.42 -24.82 8.15
N VAL A 170 -18.67 -26.10 8.41
CA VAL A 170 -17.64 -27.15 8.37
C VAL A 170 -17.18 -27.34 6.90
N GLY A 171 -15.88 -27.18 6.65
CA GLY A 171 -15.26 -27.43 5.34
C GLY A 171 -14.80 -26.18 4.58
N VAL A 172 -15.06 -24.97 5.08
CA VAL A 172 -14.56 -23.73 4.47
C VAL A 172 -13.22 -23.36 5.08
N LYS A 173 -12.19 -23.16 4.24
CA LYS A 173 -10.88 -22.67 4.72
C LYS A 173 -11.01 -21.20 5.13
N PRO A 174 -10.53 -20.82 6.33
CA PRO A 174 -10.55 -19.43 6.78
C PRO A 174 -9.73 -18.55 5.84
N ALA A 175 -10.15 -17.30 5.65
CA ALA A 175 -9.42 -16.37 4.78
C ALA A 175 -8.07 -16.05 5.43
N GLU A 176 -7.00 -16.16 4.65
CA GLU A 176 -5.69 -15.69 5.08
C GLU A 176 -5.64 -14.17 5.01
N PHE A 177 -5.14 -13.52 6.07
CA PHE A 177 -4.94 -12.08 6.09
C PHE A 177 -3.82 -11.69 5.12
N ASP A 178 -4.20 -11.10 3.97
CA ASP A 178 -3.24 -10.62 2.99
C ASP A 178 -2.70 -9.24 3.40
N VAL A 179 -1.60 -9.26 4.17
CA VAL A 179 -0.89 -8.05 4.62
C VAL A 179 -0.51 -7.16 3.43
N ALA A 180 -0.16 -7.75 2.30
CA ALA A 180 0.45 -7.01 1.21
C ALA A 180 -0.55 -6.18 0.41
N ARG A 181 -1.77 -6.69 0.20
CA ARG A 181 -2.88 -5.91 -0.38
C ARG A 181 -3.27 -4.75 0.51
N ASN A 182 -3.42 -5.01 1.82
CA ASN A 182 -3.77 -3.97 2.79
C ASN A 182 -2.70 -2.86 2.89
N VAL A 183 -1.42 -3.22 2.85
CA VAL A 183 -0.33 -2.23 2.80
C VAL A 183 -0.34 -1.44 1.50
N LEU A 184 -0.65 -2.06 0.36
CA LEU A 184 -0.73 -1.36 -0.92
C LEU A 184 -1.91 -0.39 -0.99
N ASP A 185 -3.08 -0.77 -0.46
CA ASP A 185 -4.23 0.12 -0.31
C ASP A 185 -3.90 1.32 0.57
N LEU A 186 -3.17 1.08 1.67
CA LEU A 186 -2.67 2.13 2.56
C LEU A 186 -1.73 3.10 1.83
N ILE A 187 -0.76 2.59 1.07
CA ILE A 187 0.17 3.42 0.29
C ILE A 187 -0.60 4.26 -0.73
N ASN A 188 -1.56 3.70 -1.44
CA ASN A 188 -2.35 4.43 -2.44
C ASN A 188 -3.18 5.55 -1.81
N ALA A 189 -3.87 5.27 -0.69
CA ALA A 189 -4.65 6.27 0.02
C ALA A 189 -3.78 7.41 0.57
N GLN A 190 -2.58 7.07 1.05
CA GLN A 190 -1.58 8.04 1.47
C GLN A 190 -1.15 8.93 0.30
N THR A 191 -0.71 8.36 -0.82
CA THR A 191 -0.28 9.13 -1.99
C THR A 191 -1.38 10.09 -2.47
N LEU A 192 -2.64 9.64 -2.51
CA LEU A 192 -3.76 10.49 -2.92
C LEU A 192 -4.01 11.65 -1.94
N ALA A 193 -3.89 11.40 -0.63
CA ALA A 193 -4.01 12.47 0.38
C ALA A 193 -2.89 13.53 0.24
N TRP A 194 -1.67 13.13 -0.11
CA TRP A 194 -0.56 14.06 -0.33
C TRP A 194 -0.69 14.87 -1.61
N ILE A 195 -1.20 14.26 -2.69
CA ILE A 195 -1.52 15.02 -3.91
C ILE A 195 -2.63 16.03 -3.63
N GLY A 196 -3.66 15.62 -2.89
CA GLY A 196 -4.83 16.44 -2.63
C GLY A 196 -4.65 17.51 -1.54
N VAL A 197 -3.69 17.39 -0.62
CA VAL A 197 -3.56 18.31 0.53
C VAL A 197 -3.41 19.77 0.12
N TYR A 198 -2.76 20.02 -1.03
CA TYR A 198 -2.62 21.35 -1.60
C TYR A 198 -3.98 21.96 -1.99
N PHE A 199 -4.87 21.14 -2.56
CA PHE A 199 -6.18 21.58 -3.03
C PHE A 199 -7.26 21.53 -1.94
N SER A 200 -7.16 20.61 -0.98
CA SER A 200 -8.11 20.44 0.12
C SER A 200 -7.35 20.15 1.43
N PRO A 201 -7.09 21.18 2.26
CA PRO A 201 -6.24 21.05 3.44
C PRO A 201 -6.84 20.20 4.57
N LEU A 202 -8.14 19.86 4.50
CA LEU A 202 -8.81 18.97 5.46
C LEU A 202 -8.62 17.47 5.15
N LEU A 203 -8.06 17.11 3.99
CA LEU A 203 -7.78 15.72 3.60
C LEU A 203 -6.98 14.92 4.64
N PRO A 204 -5.93 15.46 5.29
CA PRO A 204 -5.19 14.73 6.32
C PRO A 204 -6.06 14.32 7.51
N VAL A 205 -6.99 15.16 7.94
CA VAL A 205 -7.91 14.85 9.05
C VAL A 205 -8.83 13.69 8.66
N ILE A 206 -9.37 13.72 7.45
CA ILE A 206 -10.19 12.63 6.91
C ILE A 206 -9.38 11.34 6.82
N GLN A 207 -8.12 11.44 6.39
CA GLN A 207 -7.22 10.29 6.32
C GLN A 207 -6.95 9.69 7.71
N LEU A 208 -6.79 10.52 8.76
CA LEU A 208 -6.66 10.03 10.13
C LEU A 208 -7.91 9.26 10.59
N ILE A 209 -9.10 9.80 10.32
CA ILE A 209 -10.37 9.13 10.64
C ILE A 209 -10.50 7.80 9.88
N LYS A 210 -10.22 7.81 8.58
CA LYS A 210 -10.20 6.61 7.71
C LYS A 210 -9.30 5.53 8.27
N LEU A 211 -8.05 5.87 8.60
CA LEU A 211 -7.08 4.93 9.15
C LEU A 211 -7.51 4.37 10.50
N PHE A 212 -8.08 5.21 11.37
CA PHE A 212 -8.61 4.77 12.65
C PHE A 212 -9.75 3.75 12.48
N LEU A 213 -10.73 4.04 11.61
CA LEU A 213 -11.87 3.15 11.36
C LEU A 213 -11.43 1.82 10.73
N ILE A 214 -10.56 1.87 9.72
CA ILE A 214 -9.99 0.66 9.11
C ILE A 214 -9.22 -0.16 10.15
N PHE A 215 -8.42 0.48 11.00
CA PHE A 215 -7.67 -0.19 12.05
C PHE A 215 -8.60 -0.93 13.03
N GLN A 216 -9.68 -0.30 13.50
CA GLN A 216 -10.62 -0.95 14.40
C GLN A 216 -11.30 -2.15 13.74
N LEU A 217 -11.74 -2.02 12.48
CA LEU A 217 -12.34 -3.12 11.74
C LEU A 217 -11.37 -4.29 11.55
N LYS A 218 -10.15 -4.01 11.08
CA LYS A 218 -9.12 -5.04 10.90
C LYS A 218 -8.74 -5.72 12.21
N LYS A 219 -8.65 -4.96 13.31
CA LYS A 219 -8.42 -5.49 14.67
C LYS A 219 -9.53 -6.46 15.10
N THR A 220 -10.78 -6.12 14.86
CA THR A 220 -11.92 -7.00 15.19
C THR A 220 -11.99 -8.25 14.32
N SER A 221 -11.68 -8.12 13.03
CA SER A 221 -11.58 -9.24 12.08
C SER A 221 -10.51 -10.24 12.51
N ILE A 222 -9.30 -9.77 12.87
CA ILE A 222 -8.20 -10.64 13.30
C ILE A 222 -8.52 -11.36 14.62
N ARG A 223 -9.18 -10.69 15.58
CA ARG A 223 -9.55 -11.30 16.88
C ARG A 223 -10.51 -12.49 16.72
N SER A 224 -11.29 -12.51 15.64
CA SER A 224 -12.26 -13.57 15.34
C SER A 224 -11.65 -14.74 14.57
N CYS A 225 -10.37 -14.67 14.18
CA CYS A 225 -9.68 -15.68 13.39
C CYS A 225 -8.67 -16.50 14.19
N HIS A 226 -8.48 -17.75 13.79
CA HIS A 226 -7.32 -18.54 14.21
C HIS A 226 -6.03 -17.90 13.67
N PRO A 227 -4.93 -17.88 14.45
CA PRO A 227 -3.69 -17.26 14.02
C PRO A 227 -3.17 -17.90 12.72
N PRO A 228 -2.71 -17.10 11.74
CA PRO A 228 -2.19 -17.63 10.48
C PRO A 228 -1.01 -18.56 10.75
N SER A 229 -1.00 -19.75 10.12
CA SER A 229 -0.07 -20.84 10.39
C SER A 229 1.41 -20.52 10.10
N SER A 230 1.70 -19.39 9.46
CA SER A 230 3.07 -18.98 9.16
C SER A 230 3.30 -17.49 9.40
N TRP A 231 3.63 -17.16 10.65
CA TRP A 231 4.27 -15.88 11.05
C TRP A 231 5.57 -15.59 10.28
N ARG A 232 6.14 -16.60 9.59
CA ARG A 232 7.36 -16.53 8.77
C ARG A 232 7.23 -15.65 7.50
N ARG A 233 6.01 -15.29 7.07
CA ARG A 233 5.72 -14.52 5.84
C ARG A 233 5.97 -13.01 5.92
N VAL A 234 5.94 -12.39 7.11
CA VAL A 234 5.76 -10.92 7.25
C VAL A 234 7.07 -10.12 7.27
N GLY A 235 8.15 -10.65 7.85
CA GLY A 235 9.39 -9.87 8.07
C GLY A 235 10.20 -9.56 6.81
N GLN A 236 9.95 -10.24 5.69
CA GLN A 236 10.83 -10.19 4.52
C GLN A 236 10.37 -9.19 3.44
N MET A 237 9.08 -8.86 3.39
CA MET A 237 8.46 -7.94 2.41
C MET A 237 8.74 -6.46 2.69
N GLN A 238 9.29 -6.15 3.87
CA GLN A 238 9.47 -4.77 4.35
C GLN A 238 10.34 -3.91 3.43
N THR A 239 11.36 -4.48 2.79
CA THR A 239 12.21 -3.75 1.84
C THR A 239 11.42 -3.28 0.62
N LEU A 240 10.54 -4.13 0.08
CA LEU A 240 9.72 -3.78 -1.06
C LEU A 240 8.62 -2.78 -0.68
N PHE A 241 8.00 -2.91 0.49
CA PHE A 241 7.06 -1.89 0.96
C PHE A 241 7.72 -0.54 1.23
N ILE A 242 8.94 -0.52 1.76
CA ILE A 242 9.69 0.74 1.94
C ILE A 242 10.02 1.36 0.58
N SER A 243 10.45 0.58 -0.42
CA SER A 243 10.74 1.11 -1.76
C SER A 243 9.47 1.59 -2.48
N LEU A 244 8.37 0.84 -2.37
CA LEU A 244 7.05 1.20 -2.89
C LEU A 244 6.43 2.39 -2.17
N LEU A 245 6.77 2.63 -0.91
CA LEU A 245 6.38 3.86 -0.22
C LEU A 245 7.20 5.02 -0.75
N PHE A 246 8.53 4.88 -0.85
CA PHE A 246 9.42 5.99 -1.19
C PHE A 246 9.22 6.54 -2.63
N LEU A 247 9.12 5.66 -3.64
CA LEU A 247 9.10 6.08 -5.04
C LEU A 247 7.85 6.92 -5.41
N PRO A 248 6.61 6.50 -5.09
CA PRO A 248 5.39 7.25 -5.43
C PRO A 248 5.10 8.37 -4.42
N PHE A 249 5.39 8.15 -3.14
CA PHE A 249 5.00 9.08 -2.06
C PHE A 249 5.94 10.27 -1.95
N TYR A 250 7.26 10.10 -2.10
CA TYR A 250 8.21 11.23 -1.97
C TYR A 250 8.49 11.86 -3.32
N LEU A 251 8.98 11.10 -4.31
CA LEU A 251 9.31 11.70 -5.62
C LEU A 251 8.05 12.13 -6.39
N GLY A 252 7.01 11.30 -6.41
CA GLY A 252 5.79 11.58 -7.18
C GLY A 252 5.04 12.80 -6.66
N THR A 253 4.74 12.85 -5.36
CA THR A 253 3.99 13.98 -4.77
C THR A 253 4.79 15.27 -4.80
N LEU A 254 6.10 15.22 -4.52
CA LEU A 254 6.97 16.40 -4.56
C LEU A 254 7.09 16.95 -5.98
N ALA A 255 7.24 16.07 -6.99
CA ALA A 255 7.29 16.49 -8.39
C ALA A 255 5.96 17.09 -8.85
N LEU A 256 4.82 16.50 -8.46
CA LEU A 256 3.49 17.03 -8.77
C LEU A 256 3.29 18.39 -8.09
N LEU A 257 3.61 18.52 -6.80
CA LEU A 257 3.50 19.77 -6.08
C LEU A 257 4.40 20.86 -6.70
N ALA A 258 5.65 20.52 -7.02
CA ALA A 258 6.56 21.44 -7.72
C ALA A 258 5.99 21.88 -9.07
N TYR A 259 5.46 20.94 -9.86
CA TYR A 259 4.80 21.26 -11.13
C TYR A 259 3.59 22.17 -10.94
N THR A 260 2.76 21.94 -9.90
CA THR A 260 1.61 22.82 -9.62
C THR A 260 2.00 24.24 -9.20
N LEU A 261 3.10 24.40 -8.46
CA LEU A 261 3.51 25.70 -7.92
C LEU A 261 4.32 26.54 -8.92
N TRP A 262 5.18 25.90 -9.72
CA TRP A 262 6.08 26.56 -10.67
C TRP A 262 5.65 26.44 -12.14
N GLY A 263 4.82 25.45 -12.48
CA GLY A 263 4.49 25.13 -13.87
C GLY A 263 3.06 25.45 -14.29
N LEU A 264 2.13 25.65 -13.35
CA LEU A 264 0.73 25.94 -13.65
C LEU A 264 0.34 27.36 -13.21
N PRO A 265 -0.32 28.13 -14.10
CA PRO A 265 -0.88 29.42 -13.72
C PRO A 265 -2.12 29.22 -12.82
N PRO A 266 -2.28 30.01 -11.75
CA PRO A 266 -3.49 30.00 -10.94
C PRO A 266 -4.68 30.50 -11.75
N SER A 267 -5.90 30.14 -11.32
CA SER A 267 -7.12 30.61 -11.97
C SER A 267 -7.25 32.13 -11.87
N SER A 268 -7.76 32.75 -12.95
CA SER A 268 -7.88 34.21 -13.05
C SER A 268 -9.05 34.79 -12.24
N VAL A 269 -10.03 33.95 -11.89
CA VAL A 269 -11.32 34.38 -11.29
C VAL A 269 -11.47 33.91 -9.84
N CYS A 270 -10.73 32.87 -9.41
CA CYS A 270 -10.92 32.22 -8.11
C CYS A 270 -9.62 31.97 -7.35
N GLY A 271 -9.76 31.75 -6.04
CA GLY A 271 -8.65 31.36 -5.17
C GLY A 271 -7.83 32.55 -4.63
N PRO A 272 -6.83 32.29 -3.79
CA PRO A 272 -6.04 33.34 -3.14
C PRO A 272 -4.95 33.96 -4.03
N PHE A 273 -4.62 33.32 -5.17
CA PHE A 273 -3.51 33.71 -6.05
C PHE A 273 -3.98 34.30 -7.38
N GLN A 274 -5.19 34.88 -7.42
CA GLN A 274 -5.78 35.46 -8.63
C GLN A 274 -4.87 36.54 -9.24
N GLY A 275 -4.79 36.56 -10.57
CA GLY A 275 -4.07 37.58 -11.33
C GLY A 275 -2.54 37.43 -11.35
N GLN A 276 -1.99 36.36 -10.77
CA GLN A 276 -0.56 36.05 -10.79
C GLN A 276 -0.23 35.12 -11.96
N GLY A 277 0.99 35.21 -12.50
CA GLY A 277 1.46 34.31 -13.55
C GLY A 277 1.73 32.90 -13.02
N TRP A 278 2.26 32.81 -11.79
CA TRP A 278 2.54 31.55 -11.10
C TRP A 278 2.23 31.72 -9.61
N VAL A 279 1.89 30.62 -8.92
CA VAL A 279 1.63 30.65 -7.47
C VAL A 279 2.84 31.18 -6.70
N ILE A 280 4.05 30.83 -7.13
CA ILE A 280 5.29 31.28 -6.48
C ILE A 280 5.49 32.81 -6.54
N GLN A 281 4.98 33.48 -7.59
CA GLN A 281 5.13 34.93 -7.72
C GLN A 281 4.38 35.70 -6.64
N ALA A 282 3.25 35.17 -6.16
CA ALA A 282 2.53 35.77 -5.04
C ALA A 282 3.41 35.78 -3.78
N VAL A 283 4.18 34.71 -3.58
CA VAL A 283 5.10 34.59 -2.44
C VAL A 283 6.27 35.54 -2.62
N ASP A 284 6.84 35.65 -3.82
CA ASP A 284 7.94 36.57 -4.13
C ASP A 284 7.54 38.03 -3.91
N GLN A 285 6.33 38.41 -4.36
CA GLN A 285 5.78 39.75 -4.13
C GLN A 285 5.55 40.02 -2.65
N TRP A 286 5.08 39.03 -1.89
CA TRP A 286 4.93 39.17 -0.44
C TRP A 286 6.27 39.33 0.26
N ILE A 287 7.29 38.54 -0.09
CA ILE A 287 8.66 38.66 0.45
C ILE A 287 9.25 40.04 0.15
N ALA A 288 9.00 40.58 -1.05
CA ALA A 288 9.45 41.90 -1.45
C ALA A 288 8.64 43.06 -0.84
N SER A 289 7.50 42.77 -0.21
CA SER A 289 6.60 43.79 0.34
C SER A 289 7.19 44.43 1.61
N PRO A 290 6.91 45.72 1.88
CA PRO A 290 7.34 46.40 3.10
C PRO A 290 6.83 45.73 4.38
N GLN A 291 5.72 44.99 4.28
CA GLN A 291 5.10 44.26 5.38
C GLN A 291 5.89 43.01 5.79
N ALA A 292 6.63 42.40 4.86
CA ALA A 292 7.60 41.35 5.16
C ALA A 292 8.91 41.90 5.74
N SER A 293 9.24 43.17 5.49
CA SER A 293 10.44 43.84 6.02
C SER A 293 10.29 44.32 7.47
N HIS A 294 9.12 44.16 8.10
CA HIS A 294 8.94 44.51 9.50
C HIS A 294 9.77 43.57 10.39
N PRO A 295 10.39 44.06 11.48
CA PRO A 295 11.30 43.26 12.31
C PRO A 295 10.65 41.99 12.90
N HIS A 296 9.31 41.95 13.05
CA HIS A 296 8.58 40.80 13.54
C HIS A 296 8.26 39.73 12.46
N SER A 297 8.28 40.07 11.17
CA SER A 297 7.96 39.18 10.03
C SER A 297 9.18 38.89 9.13
N ALA A 298 10.26 39.67 9.26
CA ALA A 298 11.48 39.53 8.45
C ALA A 298 12.14 38.15 8.57
N TRP A 299 12.11 37.54 9.76
CA TRP A 299 12.63 36.18 9.95
C TRP A 299 11.83 35.14 9.16
N LEU A 300 10.50 35.32 9.04
CA LEU A 300 9.62 34.42 8.30
C LEU A 300 9.86 34.54 6.81
N ALA A 301 9.95 35.78 6.30
CA ALA A 301 10.25 36.03 4.89
C ALA A 301 11.63 35.47 4.49
N TRP A 302 12.63 35.61 5.37
CA TRP A 302 13.94 34.99 5.19
C TRP A 302 13.84 33.45 5.09
N ILE A 303 13.17 32.79 6.04
CA ILE A 303 12.99 31.33 6.00
C ILE A 303 12.29 30.88 4.71
N ILE A 304 11.19 31.53 4.33
CA ILE A 304 10.41 31.17 3.15
C ILE A 304 11.25 31.33 1.87
N ASN A 305 12.06 32.39 1.77
CA ASN A 305 12.98 32.58 0.67
C ASN A 305 14.03 31.45 0.57
N ILE A 306 14.62 31.04 1.70
CA ILE A 306 15.57 29.92 1.72
C ILE A 306 14.89 28.63 1.27
N ILE A 307 13.68 28.34 1.75
CA ILE A 307 12.97 27.09 1.43
C ILE A 307 12.62 27.03 -0.06
N LEU A 308 12.11 28.11 -0.63
CA LEU A 308 11.57 28.10 -1.99
C LEU A 308 12.64 28.23 -3.08
N HIS A 309 13.65 29.08 -2.87
CA HIS A 309 14.63 29.43 -3.91
C HIS A 309 16.00 28.75 -3.73
N SER A 310 16.32 28.22 -2.55
CA SER A 310 17.63 27.59 -2.33
C SER A 310 17.66 26.16 -2.83
N GLN A 311 18.38 25.91 -3.92
CA GLN A 311 18.68 24.55 -4.38
C GLN A 311 19.47 23.75 -3.32
N VAL A 312 20.29 24.42 -2.52
CA VAL A 312 21.05 23.80 -1.42
C VAL A 312 20.12 23.26 -0.33
N PHE A 313 19.02 23.96 -0.04
CA PHE A 313 18.03 23.49 0.93
C PHE A 313 17.43 22.14 0.52
N TYR A 314 16.98 22.01 -0.74
CA TYR A 314 16.45 20.74 -1.26
C TYR A 314 17.49 19.62 -1.30
N CYS A 315 18.75 19.94 -1.63
CA CYS A 315 19.85 18.97 -1.58
C CYS A 315 20.11 18.46 -0.15
N ILE A 316 20.18 19.37 0.83
CA ILE A 316 20.37 19.02 2.25
C ILE A 316 19.18 18.21 2.77
N LEU A 317 17.95 18.64 2.48
CA LEU A 317 16.74 17.92 2.87
C LEU A 317 16.75 16.49 2.29
N THR A 318 17.07 16.36 1.00
CA THR A 318 17.17 15.05 0.35
C THR A 318 18.26 14.18 0.97
N LEU A 319 19.42 14.76 1.30
CA LEU A 319 20.50 14.05 2.01
C LEU A 319 20.04 13.57 3.40
N ILE A 320 19.36 14.43 4.18
CA ILE A 320 18.82 14.07 5.50
C ILE A 320 17.83 12.91 5.36
N VAL A 321 16.89 12.99 4.41
CA VAL A 321 15.93 11.91 4.14
C VAL A 321 16.65 10.61 3.79
N LEU A 322 17.67 10.66 2.92
CA LEU A 322 18.47 9.48 2.56
C LEU A 322 19.23 8.88 3.76
N VAL A 323 19.82 9.71 4.62
CA VAL A 323 20.53 9.26 5.83
C VAL A 323 19.57 8.62 6.82
N VAL A 324 18.42 9.26 7.09
CA VAL A 324 17.37 8.70 7.96
C VAL A 324 16.88 7.37 7.40
N MET A 325 16.63 7.30 6.09
CA MET A 325 16.22 6.07 5.41
C MET A 325 17.27 4.97 5.54
N TYR A 326 18.55 5.29 5.33
CA TYR A 326 19.65 4.35 5.54
C TYR A 326 19.66 3.83 6.98
N PHE A 327 19.51 4.70 7.96
CA PHE A 327 19.45 4.32 9.38
C PHE A 327 18.25 3.41 9.67
N LEU A 328 17.05 3.77 9.21
CA LEU A 328 15.84 2.97 9.39
C LEU A 328 15.96 1.60 8.71
N TRP A 329 16.61 1.55 7.54
CA TRP A 329 16.95 0.32 6.86
C TRP A 329 17.91 -0.53 7.71
N GLN A 330 19.00 0.05 8.22
CA GLN A 330 19.97 -0.65 9.06
C GLN A 330 19.33 -1.18 10.35
N VAL A 331 18.51 -0.38 11.04
CA VAL A 331 17.75 -0.80 12.23
C VAL A 331 16.84 -1.98 11.90
N THR A 332 16.17 -1.93 10.75
CA THR A 332 15.33 -3.03 10.27
C THR A 332 16.14 -4.30 10.05
N GLN A 333 17.30 -4.21 9.39
CA GLN A 333 18.18 -5.36 9.17
C GLN A 333 18.76 -5.91 10.49
N GLY A 334 19.13 -5.03 11.42
CA GLY A 334 19.60 -5.39 12.76
C GLY A 334 18.54 -6.16 13.55
N ARG A 335 17.29 -5.68 13.54
CA ARG A 335 16.15 -6.39 14.17
C ARG A 335 15.93 -7.77 13.56
N LYS A 336 16.08 -7.93 12.25
CA LYS A 336 15.98 -9.24 11.58
C LYS A 336 17.06 -10.21 12.08
N ARG A 337 18.33 -9.77 12.13
CA ARG A 337 19.44 -10.60 12.63
C ARG A 337 19.25 -10.98 14.10
N LEU A 338 18.83 -10.03 14.94
CA LEU A 338 18.53 -10.27 16.35
C LEU A 338 17.46 -11.34 16.53
N ILE A 339 16.34 -11.24 15.79
CA ILE A 339 15.27 -12.25 15.83
C ILE A 339 15.78 -13.63 15.41
N MET A 340 16.63 -13.72 14.38
CA MET A 340 17.21 -14.99 13.95
C MET A 340 18.10 -15.61 15.03
N SER A 341 18.94 -14.81 15.68
CA SER A 341 19.81 -15.25 16.77
C SER A 341 19.00 -15.74 17.98
N LEU A 342 17.97 -14.99 18.39
CA LEU A 342 17.07 -15.38 19.48
C LEU A 342 16.36 -16.71 19.17
N ARG A 343 15.92 -16.93 17.93
CA ARG A 343 15.32 -18.21 17.53
C ARG A 343 16.30 -19.37 17.62
N GLN A 344 17.56 -19.13 17.25
CA GLN A 344 18.59 -20.14 17.32
C GLN A 344 18.94 -20.48 18.77
N GLN A 345 18.98 -19.49 19.66
CA GLN A 345 19.13 -19.70 21.11
C GLN A 345 17.99 -20.56 21.67
N ILE A 346 16.73 -20.26 21.35
CA ILE A 346 15.57 -21.06 21.79
C ILE A 346 15.69 -22.52 21.33
N VAL A 347 16.11 -22.75 20.08
CA VAL A 347 16.30 -24.13 19.56
C VAL A 347 17.45 -24.85 20.28
N ASN A 348 18.55 -24.15 20.56
CA ASN A 348 19.69 -24.73 21.27
C ASN A 348 19.35 -25.08 22.72
N GLU A 349 18.70 -24.17 23.45
CA GLU A 349 18.21 -24.44 24.81
C GLU A 349 17.21 -25.61 24.84
N GLY A 350 16.34 -25.73 23.82
CA GLY A 350 15.44 -26.86 23.66
C GLY A 350 16.19 -28.19 23.52
N LYS A 351 17.27 -28.22 22.74
CA LYS A 351 18.14 -29.41 22.58
C LYS A 351 18.85 -29.76 23.88
N ASP A 352 19.39 -28.78 24.59
CA ASP A 352 20.09 -29.00 25.87
C ASP A 352 19.16 -29.55 26.94
N LYS A 353 17.93 -29.03 27.05
CA LYS A 353 16.90 -29.57 27.96
C LYS A 353 16.58 -31.04 27.65
N VAL A 354 16.39 -31.38 26.37
CA VAL A 354 16.14 -32.77 25.94
C VAL A 354 17.34 -33.68 26.25
N PHE A 355 18.56 -33.19 26.02
CA PHE A 355 19.79 -33.91 26.34
C PHE A 355 19.91 -34.19 27.85
N LEU A 356 19.68 -33.18 28.70
CA LEU A 356 19.72 -33.31 30.15
C LEU A 356 18.63 -34.28 30.67
N LEU A 357 17.40 -34.18 30.16
CA LEU A 357 16.32 -35.11 30.51
C LEU A 357 16.67 -36.55 30.13
N ARG A 358 17.23 -36.78 28.94
CA ARG A 358 17.65 -38.12 28.50
C ARG A 358 18.75 -38.70 29.40
N ARG A 359 19.71 -37.86 29.83
CA ARG A 359 20.77 -38.27 30.75
C ARG A 359 20.24 -38.60 32.15
N LEU A 360 19.30 -37.81 32.67
CA LEU A 360 18.62 -38.08 33.94
C LEU A 360 17.85 -39.40 33.89
N GLN A 361 17.10 -39.68 32.81
CA GLN A 361 16.38 -40.94 32.63
C GLN A 361 17.33 -42.16 32.60
N CYS A 362 18.48 -42.05 31.92
CA CYS A 362 19.50 -43.11 31.92
C CYS A 362 20.04 -43.38 33.34
N LEU A 363 20.34 -42.33 34.11
CA LEU A 363 20.82 -42.48 35.49
C LEU A 363 19.76 -43.07 36.41
N GLN A 364 18.48 -42.70 36.25
CA GLN A 364 17.37 -43.30 36.99
C GLN A 364 17.19 -44.79 36.66
N ARG A 365 17.33 -45.19 35.39
CA ARG A 365 17.31 -46.61 35.00
C ARG A 365 18.45 -47.39 35.64
N GLN A 366 19.67 -46.86 35.64
CA GLN A 366 20.81 -47.49 36.30
C GLN A 366 20.62 -47.65 37.81
N LYS A 367 20.04 -46.64 38.49
CA LYS A 367 19.68 -46.74 39.92
C LYS A 367 18.52 -47.70 40.18
N GLY A 368 17.56 -47.80 39.25
CA GLY A 368 16.43 -48.74 39.32
C GLY A 368 16.83 -50.21 39.15
N THR A 369 17.93 -50.49 38.45
CA THR A 369 18.50 -51.85 38.31
C THR A 369 19.38 -52.29 39.49
N GLY A 370 19.60 -51.43 40.50
CA GLY A 370 20.46 -51.71 41.65
C GLY A 370 19.74 -51.95 42.98
N ARG A 371 18.39 -52.00 43.02
CA ARG A 371 17.65 -52.29 44.26
C ARG A 371 17.07 -53.72 44.19
N PRO A 372 17.51 -54.67 45.04
CA PRO A 372 16.85 -55.96 45.15
C PRO A 372 15.40 -55.76 45.59
N ARG A 373 14.45 -56.49 44.98
CA ARG A 373 13.13 -56.69 45.59
C ARG A 373 13.36 -57.20 47.02
N PRO A 374 12.74 -56.62 48.05
CA PRO A 374 12.57 -57.35 49.30
C PRO A 374 11.80 -58.62 48.95
N GLN A 375 12.43 -59.78 49.14
CA GLN A 375 11.69 -61.03 49.18
C GLN A 375 10.70 -60.90 50.34
N VAL A 376 9.42 -60.88 50.02
CA VAL A 376 8.36 -61.17 50.99
C VAL A 376 8.54 -62.63 51.35
N SER A 377 9.24 -62.88 52.46
CA SER A 377 9.30 -64.18 53.11
C SER A 377 7.91 -64.52 53.62
N THR A 378 7.30 -65.51 52.99
CA THR A 378 6.19 -66.27 53.55
C THR A 378 6.72 -66.96 54.81
N ILE A 379 6.20 -66.60 55.99
CA ILE A 379 6.37 -67.40 57.21
C ILE A 379 4.99 -67.94 57.57
N THR A 380 4.86 -69.24 57.33
CA THR A 380 3.96 -70.17 58.01
C THR A 380 4.20 -70.13 59.52
N GLN A 381 3.24 -69.65 60.29
CA GLN A 381 2.51 -70.39 61.33
C GLN A 381 1.43 -69.51 61.97
#